data_AF-D1CD11-F1
#
_entry.id   AF-D1CD11-F1
#
_cell.length_a   1.000
_cell.length_b   1.000
_cell.length_c   1.000
_cell.angle_alpha   90.00
_cell.angle_beta   90.00
_cell.angle_gamma   90.00
#
_symmetry.space_group_name_H-M   'P 1'
#
loop_
_entity.id
_entity.type
_entity.pdbx_description
1 polymer ?
#
loop_
_entity_poly.entity_id
_entity_poly.type
_entity_poly.pdbx_seq_one_letter_code
_entity_poly.pdbx_strand_id
1 'polypeptide(L)'
;MSNTGDPVNPSVEEVQLRLREAVERYRQAVVASHPDIVPELVEGQTIEEIDASLEVARAAYQRTVERARQSSVQSLPASNPARSASPPADVRSAPAIAKIAWALGRRRG
;
A
#
# COMPACT_ATOMS: atom_id res chain seq x y z
N MET A 1 23.01 -57.65 -26.09
CA MET A 1 21.98 -56.59 -25.93
C MET A 1 22.44 -55.70 -24.78
N SER A 2 23.28 -54.70 -25.05
CA SER A 2 23.79 -53.80 -24.01
C SER A 2 23.62 -52.37 -24.52
N ASN A 3 22.43 -51.81 -24.28
CA ASN A 3 22.24 -50.37 -24.37
C ASN A 3 22.41 -49.84 -22.93
N THR A 4 23.67 -49.74 -22.51
CA THR A 4 24.02 -49.03 -21.29
C THR A 4 23.79 -47.56 -21.59
N GLY A 5 22.66 -47.03 -21.15
CA GLY A 5 22.36 -45.60 -21.26
C GLY A 5 23.43 -44.82 -20.52
N ASP A 6 24.27 -44.11 -21.26
CA ASP A 6 25.16 -43.11 -20.69
C ASP A 6 24.33 -42.14 -19.84
N PRO A 7 24.76 -41.79 -18.61
CA PRO A 7 24.12 -40.72 -17.87
C PRO A 7 24.29 -39.43 -18.69
N VAL A 8 23.19 -38.93 -19.25
CA VAL A 8 23.14 -37.63 -19.91
C VAL A 8 23.41 -36.58 -18.83
N ASN A 9 24.69 -36.22 -18.67
CA ASN A 9 25.07 -35.09 -17.84
C ASN A 9 24.54 -33.83 -18.54
N PRO A 10 23.68 -33.03 -17.89
CA PRO A 10 23.18 -31.81 -18.48
C PRO A 10 24.33 -30.86 -18.74
N SER A 11 24.24 -30.09 -19.83
CA SER A 11 25.26 -29.09 -20.12
C SER A 11 25.26 -28.00 -19.04
N VAL A 12 26.39 -27.35 -18.84
CA VAL A 12 26.50 -26.22 -17.89
C VAL A 12 25.48 -25.12 -18.25
N GLU A 13 25.23 -24.90 -19.54
CA GLU A 13 24.25 -23.92 -20.03
C GLU A 13 22.81 -24.29 -19.65
N GLU A 14 22.45 -25.57 -19.76
CA GLU A 14 21.14 -26.08 -19.34
C GLU A 14 20.93 -25.92 -17.83
N VAL A 15 21.95 -26.22 -17.04
CA VAL A 15 21.90 -26.03 -15.58
C VAL A 15 21.73 -24.55 -15.24
N GLN A 16 22.47 -23.67 -15.89
CA GLN A 16 22.33 -22.22 -15.67
C GLN A 16 20.97 -21.68 -16.11
N LEU A 17 20.40 -22.18 -17.21
CA LEU A 17 19.05 -21.81 -17.63
C LEU A 17 18.02 -22.22 -16.58
N ARG A 18 18.06 -23.48 -16.13
CA ARG A 18 17.15 -23.99 -15.09
C ARG A 18 17.29 -23.23 -13.78
N LEU A 19 18.52 -22.84 -13.40
CA LEU A 19 18.77 -22.04 -12.21
C LEU A 19 18.12 -20.66 -12.33
N ARG A 20 18.31 -19.96 -13.46
CA ARG A 20 17.68 -18.65 -13.70
C ARG A 20 16.15 -18.75 -13.65
N GLU A 21 15.58 -19.77 -14.26
CA GLU A 21 14.13 -19.97 -14.18
C GLU A 21 13.65 -20.29 -12.76
N ALA A 22 14.43 -21.04 -11.98
CA ALA A 22 14.09 -21.34 -10.59
C ALA A 22 14.10 -20.08 -9.73
N VAL A 23 15.11 -19.22 -9.90
CA VAL A 23 15.21 -17.91 -9.22
C VAL A 23 14.03 -17.01 -9.60
N GLU A 24 13.66 -16.95 -10.88
CA GLU A 24 12.52 -16.13 -11.31
C GLU A 24 11.18 -16.63 -10.75
N ARG A 25 10.97 -17.96 -10.72
CA ARG A 25 9.78 -18.55 -10.07
C ARG A 25 9.76 -18.28 -8.56
N TYR A 26 10.93 -18.32 -7.91
CA TYR A 26 11.06 -17.96 -6.50
C TYR A 26 10.65 -16.51 -6.26
N ARG A 27 11.18 -15.56 -7.05
CA ARG A 27 10.81 -14.15 -6.99
C ARG A 27 9.30 -13.94 -7.13
N GLN A 28 8.68 -14.61 -8.10
CA GLN A 28 7.22 -14.54 -8.31
C GLN A 28 6.43 -15.07 -7.11
N ALA A 29 6.86 -16.18 -6.51
CA ALA A 29 6.21 -16.75 -5.32
C ALA A 29 6.35 -15.83 -4.10
N VAL A 30 7.51 -15.20 -3.92
CA VAL A 30 7.76 -14.22 -2.87
C VAL A 30 6.84 -13.00 -3.02
N VAL A 31 6.75 -12.43 -4.22
CA VAL A 31 5.85 -11.29 -4.49
C VAL A 31 4.39 -11.67 -4.29
N ALA A 32 3.96 -12.85 -4.76
CA ALA A 32 2.58 -13.31 -4.61
C ALA A 32 2.17 -13.55 -3.15
N SER A 33 3.11 -13.92 -2.28
CA SER A 33 2.87 -14.11 -0.84
C SER A 33 2.88 -12.80 -0.03
N HIS A 34 3.34 -11.69 -0.63
CA HIS A 34 3.49 -10.38 0.02
C HIS A 34 2.79 -9.26 -0.77
N PRO A 35 1.44 -9.22 -0.78
CA PRO A 35 0.68 -8.24 -1.56
C PRO A 35 0.84 -6.79 -1.08
N ASP A 36 1.38 -6.59 0.13
CA ASP A 36 1.72 -5.28 0.70
C ASP A 36 3.04 -4.70 0.15
N ILE A 37 3.85 -5.52 -0.51
CA ILE A 37 5.16 -5.14 -1.04
C ILE A 37 5.05 -4.77 -2.52
N VAL A 38 5.77 -3.70 -2.89
CA VAL A 38 5.88 -3.23 -4.27
C VAL A 38 6.78 -4.21 -5.05
N PRO A 39 6.28 -4.91 -6.09
CA PRO A 39 7.03 -5.93 -6.81
C PRO A 39 8.36 -5.46 -7.38
N GLU A 40 8.42 -4.19 -7.77
CA GLU A 40 9.61 -3.53 -8.33
C GLU A 40 10.74 -3.36 -7.30
N LEU A 41 10.46 -3.52 -6.00
CA LEU A 41 11.49 -3.48 -4.96
C LEU A 41 12.14 -4.84 -4.68
N VAL A 42 11.59 -5.93 -5.24
CA VAL A 42 12.12 -7.29 -5.07
C VAL A 42 12.97 -7.64 -6.30
N GLU A 43 14.25 -7.32 -6.20
CA GLU A 43 15.26 -7.50 -7.25
C GLU A 43 16.33 -8.54 -6.83
N GLY A 44 16.98 -9.18 -7.81
CA GLY A 44 18.07 -10.13 -7.56
C GLY A 44 18.19 -11.21 -8.63
N GLN A 45 19.39 -11.78 -8.75
CA GLN A 45 19.72 -12.93 -9.61
C GLN A 45 19.97 -14.21 -8.81
N THR A 46 20.02 -14.12 -7.48
CA THR A 46 20.08 -15.27 -6.57
C THR A 46 18.95 -15.20 -5.54
N ILE A 47 18.73 -16.32 -4.84
CA ILE A 47 17.74 -16.40 -3.76
C ILE A 47 18.11 -15.42 -2.64
N GLU A 48 19.39 -15.35 -2.29
CA GLU A 48 19.90 -14.49 -1.22
C GLU A 48 19.72 -13.00 -1.54
N GLU A 49 19.92 -12.62 -2.81
CA GLU A 49 19.68 -11.25 -3.26
C GLU A 49 18.20 -10.89 -3.21
N ILE A 50 17.32 -11.82 -3.61
CA ILE A 50 15.86 -11.66 -3.53
C ILE A 50 15.41 -11.52 -2.07
N ASP A 51 15.95 -12.34 -1.16
CA ASP A 51 15.61 -12.27 0.25
C ASP A 51 16.10 -10.96 0.89
N ALA A 52 17.32 -10.52 0.54
CA ALA A 52 17.84 -9.25 1.00
C ALA A 52 16.99 -8.07 0.50
N SER A 53 16.58 -8.07 -0.77
CA SER A 53 15.74 -7.00 -1.33
C SER A 53 14.33 -7.01 -0.73
N LEU A 54 13.77 -8.19 -0.45
CA LEU A 54 12.50 -8.35 0.26
C LEU A 54 12.53 -7.71 1.65
N GLU A 55 13.58 -7.95 2.43
CA GLU A 55 13.71 -7.36 3.77
C GLU A 55 13.81 -5.83 3.71
N VAL A 56 14.56 -5.30 2.74
CA VAL A 56 14.65 -3.85 2.49
C VAL A 56 13.28 -3.28 2.12
N ALA A 57 12.55 -3.95 1.22
CA ALA A 57 11.23 -3.52 0.78
C ALA A 57 10.22 -3.52 1.94
N ARG A 58 10.23 -4.57 2.78
CA ARG A 58 9.41 -4.67 3.99
C ARG A 58 9.72 -3.54 4.97
N ALA A 59 10.99 -3.25 5.22
CA ALA A 59 11.39 -2.16 6.11
C ALA A 59 10.94 -0.79 5.59
N ALA A 60 11.01 -0.57 4.28
CA ALA A 60 10.53 0.66 3.64
C ALA A 60 9.01 0.83 3.78
N TYR A 61 8.25 -0.25 3.54
CA TYR A 61 6.80 -0.26 3.74
C TYR A 61 6.42 0.09 5.19
N GLN A 62 7.02 -0.61 6.17
CA GLN A 62 6.73 -0.36 7.59
C GLN A 62 7.04 1.07 8.00
N ARG A 63 8.18 1.63 7.55
CA ARG A 63 8.53 3.03 7.80
C ARG A 63 7.49 4.00 7.22
N THR A 64 6.95 3.69 6.04
CA THR A 64 5.95 4.53 5.37
C THR A 64 4.61 4.47 6.09
N VAL A 65 4.17 3.27 6.49
CA VAL A 65 2.96 3.08 7.30
C VAL A 65 3.07 3.81 8.64
N GLU A 66 4.22 3.71 9.31
CA GLU A 66 4.43 4.39 10.59
C GLU A 66 4.39 5.92 10.44
N ARG A 67 5.06 6.46 9.42
CA ARG A 67 4.98 7.91 9.12
C ARG A 67 3.54 8.34 8.82
N ALA A 68 2.80 7.58 8.02
CA ALA A 68 1.41 7.89 7.70
C ALA A 68 0.52 7.89 8.96
N ARG A 69 0.71 6.94 9.87
CA ARG A 69 0.02 6.90 11.17
C ARG A 69 0.33 8.14 12.01
N GLN A 70 1.61 8.47 12.17
CA GLN A 70 2.02 9.66 12.95
C GLN A 70 1.47 10.96 12.37
N SER A 71 1.50 11.12 11.04
CA SER A 71 0.91 12.29 10.37
C SER A 71 -0.61 12.35 10.49
N SER A 72 -1.31 11.20 10.44
CA SER A 72 -2.77 11.17 10.62
C SER A 72 -3.23 11.61 12.01
N VAL A 73 -2.41 11.38 13.05
CA VAL A 73 -2.68 11.85 14.41
C VAL A 73 -2.42 13.36 14.55
N GLN A 74 -1.49 13.92 13.76
CA GLN A 74 -1.06 15.31 13.87
C GLN A 74 -1.79 16.28 12.91
N SER A 75 -2.36 15.78 11.80
CA SER A 75 -2.92 16.60 10.72
C SER A 75 -4.45 16.72 10.70
N LEU A 76 -5.13 16.60 11.84
CA LEU A 76 -6.51 17.08 11.96
C LEU A 76 -6.54 18.37 12.78
N PRO A 77 -6.28 19.56 12.18
CA PRO A 77 -6.95 20.74 12.68
C PRO A 77 -8.45 20.42 12.60
N ALA A 78 -9.21 20.68 13.66
CA ALA A 78 -10.65 20.51 13.68
C ALA A 78 -11.29 21.36 12.57
N SER A 79 -11.36 20.82 11.35
CA SER A 79 -11.88 21.47 10.16
C SER A 79 -13.40 21.35 10.14
N ASN A 80 -14.01 21.70 11.26
CA ASN A 80 -15.32 22.32 11.36
C ASN A 80 -15.50 22.68 12.84
N PRO A 81 -15.76 23.94 13.23
CA PRO A 81 -16.54 24.13 14.44
C PRO A 81 -17.81 23.28 14.25
N ALA A 82 -18.12 22.41 15.20
CA ALA A 82 -19.37 21.64 15.17
C ALA A 82 -20.48 22.57 14.71
N ARG A 83 -21.17 22.25 13.59
CA ARG A 83 -22.21 23.12 13.02
C ARG A 83 -23.11 23.51 14.18
N SER A 84 -23.02 24.77 14.59
CA SER A 84 -23.67 25.26 15.80
C SER A 84 -25.15 24.98 15.64
N ALA A 85 -25.64 24.06 16.49
CA ALA A 85 -26.98 23.54 16.66
C ALA A 85 -27.94 23.69 15.46
N SER A 86 -28.57 22.58 15.04
CA SER A 86 -29.68 22.66 14.07
C SER A 86 -30.60 23.83 14.40
N PRO A 87 -30.96 24.67 13.41
CA PRO A 87 -31.89 25.76 13.63
C PRO A 87 -33.17 25.20 14.29
N PRO A 88 -33.82 25.96 15.19
CA PRO A 88 -35.14 25.62 15.69
C PRO A 88 -36.06 25.27 14.52
N ALA A 89 -36.95 24.30 14.70
CA ALA A 89 -37.83 23.82 13.63
C ALA A 89 -38.57 24.96 12.90
N ASP A 90 -38.93 26.02 13.62
CA ASP A 90 -39.56 27.24 13.11
C ASP A 90 -38.74 27.92 12.00
N VAL A 91 -37.42 28.05 12.19
CA VAL A 91 -36.51 28.64 11.19
C VAL A 91 -36.36 27.74 9.96
N ARG A 92 -36.50 26.41 10.12
CA ARG A 92 -36.44 25.46 9.00
C ARG A 92 -37.65 25.56 8.08
N SER A 93 -38.83 25.83 8.62
CA SER A 93 -40.08 26.05 7.87
C SER A 93 -40.26 27.49 7.38
N ALA A 94 -39.48 28.44 7.88
CA ALA A 94 -39.62 29.85 7.52
C ALA A 94 -39.30 30.13 6.03
N PRO A 95 -39.91 31.21 5.45
CA PRO A 95 -39.55 31.69 4.13
C PRO A 95 -38.07 32.09 4.04
N ALA A 96 -37.49 32.01 2.83
CA ALA A 96 -36.05 32.19 2.60
C ALA A 96 -35.49 33.50 3.19
N ILE A 97 -36.25 34.61 3.13
CA ILE A 97 -35.83 35.91 3.67
C ILE A 97 -35.61 35.88 5.19
N ALA A 98 -36.45 35.14 5.93
CA ALA A 98 -36.36 35.01 7.38
C ALA A 98 -35.17 34.14 7.80
N LYS A 99 -34.84 33.11 6.99
CA LYS A 99 -33.64 32.28 7.19
C LYS A 99 -32.36 33.10 7.03
N ILE A 100 -32.31 33.96 6.01
CA ILE A 100 -31.17 34.85 5.76
C ILE A 100 -31.00 35.87 6.89
N ALA A 101 -32.09 36.52 7.32
CA ALA A 101 -32.06 37.45 8.45
C ALA A 101 -31.57 36.79 9.75
N TRP A 102 -32.04 35.57 10.04
CA TRP A 102 -31.61 34.79 11.20
C TRP A 102 -30.11 34.46 11.16
N ALA A 103 -29.60 34.05 9.99
CA ALA A 103 -28.18 33.74 9.82
C ALA A 103 -27.30 35.00 9.97
N LEU A 104 -27.74 36.15 9.45
CA LEU A 104 -27.03 37.42 9.54
C LEU A 104 -27.02 37.99 10.97
N GLY A 105 -28.12 37.82 11.72
CA GLY A 105 -28.20 38.22 13.12
C GLY A 105 -27.20 37.50 14.02
N ARG A 106 -26.90 36.22 13.72
CA ARG A 106 -25.96 35.41 14.50
C ARG A 106 -24.48 35.71 14.25
N ARG A 107 -24.14 36.54 13.24
CA ARG A 107 -22.76 36.89 12.87
C ARG A 107 -22.27 38.20 13.52
N ARG A 108 -23.15 38.98 14.16
CA ARG A 108 -22.83 40.29 14.76
C ARG A 108 -22.77 40.30 16.30
N GLY A 109 -22.82 39.14 16.95
CA GLY A 109 -22.54 38.95 18.37
C GLY A 109 -21.35 38.04 18.54
#